data_AF-A0A7V1FRP1-F1
#
_entry.id   AF-A0A7V1FRP1-F1
#
_cell.length_a   1.000
_cell.length_b   1.000
_cell.length_c   1.000
_cell.angle_alpha   90.00
_cell.angle_beta   90.00
_cell.angle_gamma   90.00
#
_symmetry.space_group_name_H-M   'P 1'
#
loop_
_entity.id
_entity.type
_entity.pdbx_description
1 polymer ?
#
loop_
_entity_poly.entity_id
_entity_poly.type
_entity_poly.pdbx_seq_one_letter_code
_entity_poly.pdbx_strand_id
1 'polypeptide(L)'
;MDLGKTDQATTTLTPGESSENAEAKTFWDEFFRVFGVPRRRVAVYEKLVSKAAGKAGFIDLFWPKVMIAEHKSKGKNLDSAFNQAIDYFPGLDPADYPQYVVVSDFARIRLINLETEETTEFLLQDLPDNVNAFGFIAGYQVRKFKEQDPVNIRAAQRLAELHDALAGVGYEAHELEVYLVRLLFALFADDTGIFMPRGSFEDYIRSRTSEDGSDLASKMAVNRP
;
A
#
# COMPACT_ATOMS: atom_id res chain seq x y z
N MET A 1 -37.17 43.83 -1.53
CA MET A 1 -36.17 42.91 -2.11
C MET A 1 -34.83 43.60 -1.94
N ASP A 2 -34.09 43.20 -0.92
CA ASP A 2 -32.77 43.75 -0.58
C ASP A 2 -31.70 42.70 -0.89
N LEU A 3 -30.56 43.18 -1.35
CA LEU A 3 -29.44 42.47 -1.95
C LEU A 3 -28.56 41.84 -0.87
N GLY A 4 -28.57 40.51 -0.76
CA GLY A 4 -27.59 39.76 0.02
C GLY A 4 -26.50 39.18 -0.88
N LYS A 5 -25.42 39.92 -1.11
CA LYS A 5 -24.17 39.39 -1.68
C LYS A 5 -23.60 38.33 -0.72
N THR A 6 -23.33 37.13 -1.22
CA THR A 6 -22.52 36.14 -0.53
C THR A 6 -21.09 36.25 -1.08
N ASP A 7 -20.16 36.65 -0.22
CA ASP A 7 -18.73 36.71 -0.49
C ASP A 7 -18.20 35.32 -0.88
N GLN A 8 -17.66 35.20 -2.09
CA GLN A 8 -16.76 34.12 -2.44
C GLN A 8 -15.36 34.49 -1.93
N ALA A 9 -14.93 33.84 -0.86
CA ALA A 9 -13.55 33.87 -0.39
C ALA A 9 -12.64 33.29 -1.49
N THR A 10 -12.09 34.18 -2.31
CA THR A 10 -11.13 33.82 -3.36
C THR A 10 -9.74 33.76 -2.72
N THR A 11 -9.34 32.58 -2.26
CA THR A 11 -7.97 32.31 -1.82
C THR A 11 -7.04 32.45 -3.01
N THR A 12 -6.35 33.58 -3.09
CA THR A 12 -5.38 33.88 -4.14
C THR A 12 -4.07 33.18 -3.80
N LEU A 13 -3.87 31.96 -4.33
CA LEU A 13 -2.60 31.26 -4.25
C LEU A 13 -1.58 32.00 -5.12
N THR A 14 -0.46 32.41 -4.55
CA THR A 14 0.62 33.04 -5.32
C THR A 14 1.36 31.99 -6.17
N PRO A 15 1.93 32.35 -7.34
CA PRO A 15 2.59 31.38 -8.22
C PRO A 15 3.71 30.55 -7.56
N GLY A 16 4.37 31.10 -6.54
CA GLY A 16 5.38 30.38 -5.75
C GLY A 16 4.78 29.29 -4.85
N GLU A 17 3.64 29.56 -4.20
CA GLU A 17 2.92 28.58 -3.37
C GLU A 17 2.36 27.43 -4.21
N SER A 18 1.91 27.70 -5.44
CA SER A 18 1.46 26.63 -6.35
C SER A 18 2.58 25.71 -6.81
N SER A 19 3.80 26.23 -7.00
CA SER A 19 4.98 25.42 -7.34
C SER A 19 5.41 24.55 -6.16
N GLU A 20 5.47 25.14 -4.96
CA GLU A 20 5.84 24.42 -3.73
C GLU A 20 4.88 23.27 -3.44
N ASN A 21 3.57 23.51 -3.58
CA ASN A 21 2.56 22.47 -3.39
C ASN A 21 2.71 21.33 -4.41
N ALA A 22 2.98 21.64 -5.68
CA ALA A 22 3.22 20.63 -6.70
C ALA A 22 4.48 19.79 -6.40
N GLU A 23 5.57 20.44 -5.99
CA GLU A 23 6.82 19.77 -5.59
C GLU A 23 6.63 18.87 -4.37
N ALA A 24 5.87 19.33 -3.36
CA ALA A 24 5.55 18.53 -2.17
C ALA A 24 4.73 17.29 -2.52
N LYS A 25 3.75 17.40 -3.44
CA LYS A 25 2.97 16.26 -3.92
C LYS A 25 3.84 15.24 -4.66
N THR A 26 4.76 15.70 -5.51
CA THR A 26 5.72 14.82 -6.19
C THR A 26 6.62 14.12 -5.17
N PHE A 27 7.16 14.86 -4.19
CA PHE A 27 7.97 14.30 -3.12
C PHE A 27 7.24 13.16 -2.38
N TRP A 28 6.00 13.38 -1.97
CA TRP A 28 5.23 12.36 -1.24
C TRP A 28 4.88 11.16 -2.12
N ASP A 29 4.58 11.37 -3.41
CA ASP A 29 4.35 10.25 -4.34
C ASP A 29 5.61 9.37 -4.49
N GLU A 30 6.80 9.98 -4.59
CA GLU A 30 8.08 9.26 -4.66
C GLU A 30 8.46 8.60 -3.34
N PHE A 31 8.26 9.29 -2.22
CA PHE A 31 8.52 8.77 -0.88
C PHE A 31 7.74 7.48 -0.62
N PHE A 32 6.43 7.47 -0.90
CA PHE A 32 5.60 6.28 -0.74
C PHE A 32 6.01 5.15 -1.70
N ARG A 33 6.53 5.49 -2.88
CA ARG A 33 7.03 4.51 -3.87
C ARG A 33 8.24 3.72 -3.36
N VAL A 34 9.09 4.33 -2.52
CA VAL A 34 10.20 3.62 -1.83
C VAL A 34 9.68 2.42 -1.04
N PHE A 35 8.48 2.51 -0.47
CA PHE A 35 7.85 1.46 0.32
C PHE A 35 6.92 0.54 -0.49
N GLY A 36 6.86 0.70 -1.82
CA GLY A 36 5.99 -0.10 -2.69
C GLY A 36 4.50 0.22 -2.59
N VAL A 37 4.11 1.27 -1.86
CA VAL A 37 2.71 1.65 -1.66
C VAL A 37 2.34 2.80 -2.59
N PRO A 38 1.38 2.65 -3.52
CA PRO A 38 0.88 3.80 -4.26
C PRO A 38 0.11 4.71 -3.30
N ARG A 39 0.63 5.91 -3.01
CA ARG A 39 0.03 6.89 -2.07
C ARG A 39 -1.48 7.09 -2.28
N ARG A 40 -1.93 7.13 -3.54
CA ARG A 40 -3.36 7.21 -3.93
C ARG A 40 -4.28 6.10 -3.43
N ARG A 41 -3.75 4.97 -2.97
CA ARG A 41 -4.55 3.88 -2.37
C ARG A 41 -4.80 4.06 -0.88
N VAL A 42 -4.07 4.96 -0.23
CA VAL A 42 -3.98 5.02 1.23
C VAL A 42 -4.14 6.43 1.80
N ALA A 43 -3.73 7.45 1.05
CA ALA A 43 -3.68 8.83 1.50
C ALA A 43 -4.30 9.79 0.49
N VAL A 44 -4.90 10.85 1.03
CA VAL A 44 -5.51 11.96 0.29
C VAL A 44 -4.66 13.22 0.45
N TYR A 45 -4.56 14.02 -0.62
CA TYR A 45 -3.92 15.34 -0.57
C TYR A 45 -4.96 16.42 -0.27
N GLU A 46 -4.51 17.55 0.27
CA GLU A 46 -5.29 18.79 0.43
C GLU A 46 -6.64 18.55 1.11
N LYS A 47 -6.65 17.77 2.19
CA LYS A 47 -7.88 17.55 2.97
C LYS A 47 -8.23 18.85 3.67
N LEU A 48 -9.38 19.43 3.33
CA LEU A 48 -9.91 20.61 4.00
C LEU A 48 -10.37 20.23 5.41
N VAL A 49 -9.81 20.88 6.42
CA VAL A 49 -10.10 20.63 7.84
C VAL A 49 -10.22 21.94 8.59
N SER A 50 -11.21 22.02 9.49
CA SER A 50 -11.36 23.14 10.42
C SER A 50 -10.24 23.12 11.45
N LYS A 51 -9.51 24.23 11.59
CA LYS A 51 -8.49 24.36 12.64
C LYS A 51 -9.11 24.78 13.97
N ALA A 52 -8.39 24.56 15.06
CA ALA A 52 -8.76 25.04 16.40
C ALA A 52 -9.10 26.54 16.44
N ALA A 53 -8.40 27.36 15.65
CA ALA A 53 -8.61 28.81 15.54
C ALA A 53 -9.83 29.22 14.67
N GLY A 54 -10.68 28.28 14.24
CA GLY A 54 -11.91 28.53 13.50
C GLY A 54 -11.74 28.81 12.00
N LYS A 55 -10.51 28.94 11.50
CA LYS A 55 -10.22 29.01 10.06
C LYS A 55 -9.96 27.62 9.49
N ALA A 56 -10.50 27.32 8.32
CA ALA A 56 -10.17 26.08 7.62
C ALA A 56 -8.75 26.15 7.05
N GLY A 57 -8.08 25.00 6.96
CA GLY A 57 -6.85 24.85 6.21
C GLY A 57 -6.77 23.49 5.53
N PHE A 58 -5.71 23.30 4.75
CA PHE A 58 -5.50 22.09 3.97
C PHE A 58 -4.34 21.31 4.59
N ILE A 59 -4.59 20.05 4.88
CA ILE A 59 -3.55 19.10 5.22
C ILE A 59 -2.84 18.73 3.93
N ASP A 60 -1.51 18.79 3.90
CA ASP A 60 -0.76 18.43 2.68
C ASP A 60 -1.05 16.99 2.31
N LEU A 61 -0.79 16.02 3.19
CA LEU A 61 -1.13 14.61 3.01
C LEU A 61 -1.77 14.01 4.26
N PHE A 62 -2.89 13.32 4.09
CA PHE A 62 -3.60 12.64 5.16
C PHE A 62 -3.84 11.16 4.85
N TRP A 63 -3.32 10.29 5.70
CA TRP A 63 -3.62 8.86 5.74
C TRP A 63 -4.40 8.56 7.02
N PRO A 64 -5.73 8.35 6.94
CA PRO A 64 -6.57 8.07 8.11
C PRO A 64 -5.99 6.96 9.00
N LYS A 65 -6.00 7.17 10.32
CA LYS A 65 -5.48 6.26 11.36
C LYS A 65 -3.98 6.01 11.36
N VAL A 66 -3.26 6.42 10.32
CA VAL A 66 -1.84 6.10 10.16
C VAL A 66 -1.01 7.36 10.31
N MET A 67 -1.09 8.29 9.38
CA MET A 67 -0.22 9.46 9.40
C MET A 67 -0.84 10.72 8.84
N ILE A 68 -0.42 11.86 9.37
CA ILE A 68 -0.54 13.17 8.73
C ILE A 68 0.84 13.64 8.31
N ALA A 69 0.93 14.31 7.17
CA ALA A 69 2.16 14.94 6.75
C ALA A 69 1.97 16.39 6.33
N GLU A 70 2.95 17.22 6.69
CA GLU A 70 3.05 18.64 6.31
C GLU A 70 4.42 18.90 5.70
N HIS A 71 4.46 19.79 4.73
CA HIS A 71 5.67 20.17 4.01
C HIS A 71 5.91 21.68 4.14
N LYS A 72 7.17 22.08 4.08
CA LYS A 72 7.58 23.48 4.01
C LYS A 72 8.62 23.68 2.93
N SER A 73 8.74 24.91 2.44
CA SER A 73 9.88 25.30 1.62
C SER A 73 11.21 25.00 2.32
N LYS A 74 12.26 24.80 1.53
CA LYS A 74 13.57 24.37 2.03
C LYS A 74 14.16 25.29 3.09
N GLY A 75 14.62 24.70 4.20
CA GLY A 75 15.26 25.39 5.32
C GLY A 75 14.29 26.07 6.30
N LYS A 76 12.98 25.88 6.13
CA LYS A 76 11.96 26.42 7.06
C LYS A 76 11.90 25.60 8.35
N ASN A 77 11.20 26.13 9.34
CA ASN A 77 11.08 25.51 10.66
C ASN A 77 10.08 24.34 10.65
N LEU A 78 10.57 23.14 10.96
CA LEU A 78 9.76 21.92 11.09
C LEU A 78 8.83 21.93 12.32
N ASP A 79 9.17 22.67 13.39
CA ASP A 79 8.28 22.83 14.55
C ASP A 79 6.99 23.54 14.15
N SER A 80 7.08 24.51 13.24
CA SER A 80 5.90 25.19 12.71
C SER A 80 5.04 24.24 11.87
N ALA A 81 5.65 23.33 11.11
CA ALA A 81 4.93 22.32 10.36
C ALA A 81 4.26 21.30 11.28
N PHE A 82 4.96 20.90 12.35
CA PHE A 82 4.43 19.99 13.37
C PHE A 82 3.21 20.59 14.07
N ASN A 83 3.33 21.83 14.57
CA ASN A 83 2.21 22.51 15.23
C ASN A 83 1.01 22.67 14.29
N GLN A 84 1.26 22.95 13.00
CA GLN A 84 0.21 22.99 12.00
C GLN A 84 -0.49 21.63 11.83
N ALA A 85 0.24 20.52 11.82
CA ALA A 85 -0.34 19.18 11.78
C ALA A 85 -1.24 18.91 13.01
N ILE A 86 -0.80 19.32 14.21
CA ILE A 86 -1.58 19.18 15.45
C ILE A 86 -2.84 20.05 15.43
N ASP A 87 -2.77 21.27 14.90
CA ASP A 87 -3.92 22.20 14.83
C ASP A 87 -5.11 21.67 14.02
N TYR A 88 -4.89 20.65 13.18
CA TYR A 88 -5.94 19.98 12.40
C TYR A 88 -6.74 18.94 13.18
N PHE A 89 -6.20 18.39 14.28
CA PHE A 89 -6.85 17.29 15.04
C PHE A 89 -8.29 17.62 15.45
N PRO A 90 -8.62 18.82 15.95
CA PRO A 90 -10.00 19.16 16.31
C PRO A 90 -11.00 19.11 15.15
N GLY A 91 -10.54 19.19 13.90
CA GLY A 91 -11.38 19.07 12.72
C GLY A 91 -11.40 17.67 12.08
N LEU A 92 -10.65 16.71 12.64
CA LEU A 92 -10.67 15.31 12.20
C LEU A 92 -11.70 14.51 13.00
N ASP A 93 -12.23 13.44 12.38
CA ASP A 93 -12.96 12.42 13.14
C ASP A 93 -11.97 11.73 14.10
N PRO A 94 -12.28 11.61 15.40
CA PRO A 94 -11.46 10.86 16.35
C PRO A 94 -11.14 9.43 15.89
N ALA A 95 -12.04 8.79 15.15
CA ALA A 95 -11.82 7.46 14.58
C ALA A 95 -10.72 7.45 13.50
N ASP A 96 -10.37 8.60 12.94
CA ASP A 96 -9.35 8.77 11.89
C ASP A 96 -8.04 9.38 12.43
N TYR A 97 -7.92 9.64 13.73
CA TYR A 97 -6.72 10.24 14.32
C TYR A 97 -5.45 9.47 13.93
N PRO A 98 -4.46 10.15 13.33
CA PRO A 98 -3.25 9.49 12.88
C PRO A 98 -2.34 9.13 14.07
N GLN A 99 -1.62 8.02 13.95
CA GLN A 99 -0.61 7.61 14.93
C GLN A 99 0.71 8.37 14.74
N TYR A 100 1.02 8.78 13.49
CA TYR A 100 2.28 9.43 13.14
C TYR A 100 2.08 10.83 12.57
N VAL A 101 3.00 11.74 12.89
CA VAL A 101 3.15 13.03 12.20
C VAL A 101 4.49 13.02 11.46
N VAL A 102 4.47 13.34 10.17
CA VAL A 102 5.68 13.44 9.34
C VAL A 102 5.81 14.84 8.78
N VAL A 103 6.91 15.52 9.06
CA VAL A 103 7.15 16.87 8.53
C VAL A 103 8.45 16.92 7.75
N SER A 104 8.48 17.71 6.68
CA SER A 104 9.65 17.80 5.79
C SER A 104 9.83 19.21 5.23
N ASP A 105 11.08 19.57 4.94
CA ASP A 105 11.46 20.80 4.25
C ASP A 105 12.34 20.53 3.00
N PHE A 106 12.15 19.39 2.33
CA PHE A 106 13.01 18.88 1.24
C PHE A 106 14.48 18.57 1.63
N ALA A 107 14.96 19.00 2.79
CA ALA A 107 16.32 18.74 3.26
C ALA A 107 16.34 17.83 4.48
N ARG A 108 15.38 18.00 5.38
CA ARG A 108 15.19 17.23 6.60
C ARG A 108 13.82 16.60 6.58
N ILE A 109 13.72 15.43 7.20
CA ILE A 109 12.45 14.80 7.51
C ILE A 109 12.43 14.49 9.01
N ARG A 110 11.29 14.75 9.64
CA ARG A 110 11.03 14.41 11.03
C ARG A 110 9.78 13.55 11.11
N LEU A 111 9.90 12.41 11.76
CA LEU A 111 8.82 11.50 12.11
C LEU A 111 8.59 11.59 13.62
N ILE A 112 7.33 11.74 14.02
CA ILE A 112 6.90 11.69 15.42
C ILE A 112 5.85 10.59 15.54
N ASN A 113 6.06 9.66 16.47
CA ASN A 113 5.01 8.74 16.91
C ASN A 113 4.23 9.39 18.06
N LEU A 114 2.94 9.67 17.86
CA LEU A 114 2.11 10.35 18.85
C LEU A 114 1.70 9.46 20.03
N GLU A 115 1.85 8.14 19.90
CA GLU A 115 1.56 7.20 20.98
C GLU A 115 2.76 7.06 21.93
N THR A 116 3.98 7.00 21.39
CA THR A 116 5.20 6.80 22.18
C THR A 116 5.96 8.10 22.44
N GLU A 117 5.58 9.20 21.78
CA GLU A 117 6.27 10.49 21.75
C GLU A 117 7.70 10.42 21.16
N GLU A 118 8.09 9.28 20.58
CA GLU A 118 9.39 9.11 19.95
C GLU A 118 9.50 9.98 18.70
N THR A 119 10.61 10.69 18.60
CA THR A 119 10.92 11.57 17.47
C THR A 119 12.20 11.11 16.79
N THR A 120 12.15 10.98 15.46
CA THR A 120 13.30 10.68 14.60
C THR A 120 13.43 11.80 13.57
N GLU A 121 14.56 12.50 13.57
CA GLU A 121 14.86 13.55 12.58
C GLU A 121 16.22 13.28 11.94
N PHE A 122 16.28 13.39 10.61
CA PHE A 122 17.50 13.18 9.84
C PHE A 122 17.46 13.95 8.51
N LEU A 123 18.59 14.07 7.83
CA LEU A 123 18.65 14.67 6.49
C LEU A 123 18.06 13.70 5.47
N LEU A 124 17.31 14.20 4.49
CA LEU A 124 16.66 13.35 3.48
C LEU A 124 17.64 12.44 2.73
N GLN A 125 18.89 12.86 2.55
CA GLN A 125 19.95 12.04 1.93
C GLN A 125 20.29 10.78 2.74
N ASP A 126 20.04 10.80 4.05
CA ASP A 126 20.30 9.70 4.98
C ASP A 126 19.06 8.77 5.12
N LEU A 127 18.03 8.96 4.30
CA LEU A 127 16.84 8.11 4.26
C LEU A 127 17.14 6.61 4.10
N PRO A 128 18.12 6.17 3.28
CA PRO A 128 18.44 4.75 3.17
C PRO A 128 18.80 4.10 4.52
N ASP A 129 19.54 4.81 5.37
CA ASP A 129 19.96 4.32 6.69
C ASP A 129 18.82 4.37 7.72
N ASN A 130 17.85 5.27 7.51
CA ASN A 130 16.73 5.53 8.42
C ASN A 130 15.39 4.94 7.92
N VAL A 131 15.40 4.16 6.83
CA VAL A 131 14.19 3.67 6.15
C VAL A 131 13.28 2.86 7.08
N ASN A 132 13.86 2.17 8.05
CA ASN A 132 13.13 1.35 9.03
C ASN A 132 12.19 2.16 9.94
N ALA A 133 12.48 3.44 10.17
CA ALA A 133 11.59 4.33 10.93
C ALA A 133 10.19 4.43 10.28
N PHE A 134 10.11 4.22 8.97
CA PHE A 134 8.88 4.23 8.18
C PHE A 134 8.34 2.83 7.87
N GLY A 135 8.78 1.81 8.61
CA GLY A 135 8.35 0.42 8.42
C GLY A 135 6.83 0.22 8.50
N PHE A 136 6.10 1.12 9.18
CA PHE A 136 4.63 1.10 9.22
C PHE A 136 3.98 1.29 7.84
N ILE A 137 4.63 2.00 6.91
CA ILE A 137 4.15 2.19 5.53
C ILE A 137 4.22 0.86 4.77
N ALA A 138 5.37 0.19 4.82
CA ALA A 138 5.55 -1.13 4.20
C ALA A 138 4.69 -2.21 4.89
N GLY A 139 4.57 -2.14 6.21
CA GLY A 139 3.74 -3.02 7.02
C GLY A 139 2.26 -2.97 6.65
N TYR A 140 1.75 -1.86 6.11
CA TYR A 140 0.39 -1.77 5.58
C TYR A 140 0.21 -2.57 4.29
N GLN A 141 1.19 -2.59 3.38
CA GLN A 141 1.14 -3.49 2.22
C GLN A 141 1.09 -4.94 2.70
N VAL A 142 1.98 -5.32 3.61
CA VAL A 142 1.99 -6.68 4.18
C VAL A 142 0.68 -7.01 4.90
N ARG A 143 0.10 -6.09 5.68
CA ARG A 143 -1.20 -6.27 6.35
C ARG A 143 -2.36 -6.35 5.37
N LYS A 144 -2.41 -5.57 4.28
CA LYS A 144 -3.43 -5.72 3.23
C LYS A 144 -3.30 -7.03 2.45
N PHE A 145 -2.08 -7.53 2.24
CA PHE A 145 -1.87 -8.86 1.67
C PHE A 145 -2.17 -9.99 2.70
N LYS A 146 -1.99 -9.72 4.01
CA LYS A 146 -2.24 -10.66 5.12
C LYS A 146 -3.65 -10.63 5.69
N GLU A 147 -4.44 -9.58 5.47
CA GLU A 147 -5.90 -9.62 5.63
C GLU A 147 -6.39 -10.51 4.50
N GLN A 148 -6.32 -11.80 4.80
CA GLN A 148 -6.47 -12.93 3.91
C GLN A 148 -7.67 -12.69 3.00
N ASP A 149 -7.40 -12.48 1.70
CA ASP A 149 -8.42 -12.67 0.69
C ASP A 149 -9.06 -14.05 0.97
N PRO A 150 -10.38 -14.15 1.15
CA PRO A 150 -11.05 -15.44 1.29
C PRO A 150 -10.62 -16.43 0.19
N VAL A 151 -10.23 -15.91 -0.98
CA VAL A 151 -9.63 -16.68 -2.08
C VAL A 151 -8.32 -17.35 -1.68
N ASN A 152 -7.41 -16.69 -0.95
CA ASN A 152 -6.12 -17.26 -0.55
C ASN A 152 -6.26 -18.35 0.52
N ILE A 153 -7.18 -18.18 1.49
CA ILE A 153 -7.47 -19.22 2.50
C ILE A 153 -8.06 -20.45 1.81
N ARG A 154 -9.05 -20.23 0.93
CA ARG A 154 -9.68 -21.30 0.16
C ARG A 154 -8.68 -22.00 -0.75
N ALA A 155 -7.80 -21.26 -1.42
CA ALA A 155 -6.76 -21.83 -2.27
C ALA A 155 -5.78 -22.70 -1.46
N ALA A 156 -5.34 -22.24 -0.29
CA ALA A 156 -4.49 -23.02 0.61
C ALA A 156 -5.19 -24.29 1.12
N GLN A 157 -6.48 -24.19 1.47
CA GLN A 157 -7.29 -25.35 1.86
C GLN A 157 -7.45 -26.35 0.71
N ARG A 158 -7.70 -25.89 -0.52
CA ARG A 158 -7.78 -26.75 -1.71
C ARG A 158 -6.45 -27.44 -2.01
N LEU A 159 -5.32 -26.76 -1.80
CA LEU A 159 -3.99 -27.36 -1.98
C LEU A 159 -3.71 -28.43 -0.91
N ALA A 160 -4.15 -28.21 0.33
CA ALA A 160 -4.06 -29.20 1.41
C ALA A 160 -4.95 -30.42 1.14
N GLU A 161 -6.20 -30.21 0.71
CA GLU A 161 -7.10 -31.31 0.30
C GLU A 161 -6.50 -32.13 -0.86
N LEU A 162 -5.91 -31.45 -1.85
CA LEU A 162 -5.23 -32.12 -2.98
C LEU A 162 -4.00 -32.92 -2.52
N HIS A 163 -3.20 -32.35 -1.62
CA HIS A 163 -2.07 -33.05 -1.01
C HIS A 163 -2.51 -34.34 -0.33
N ASP A 164 -3.52 -34.26 0.55
CA ASP A 164 -4.00 -35.41 1.33
C ASP A 164 -4.62 -36.48 0.43
N ALA A 165 -5.35 -36.07 -0.62
CA ALA A 165 -5.92 -36.99 -1.61
C ALA A 165 -4.83 -37.74 -2.40
N LEU A 166 -3.76 -37.05 -2.81
CA LEU A 166 -2.64 -37.66 -3.53
C LEU A 166 -1.82 -38.59 -2.62
N ALA A 167 -1.59 -38.18 -1.37
CA ALA A 167 -0.95 -39.03 -0.37
C ALA A 167 -1.77 -40.31 -0.12
N GLY A 168 -3.09 -40.19 0.00
CA GLY A 168 -4.00 -41.32 0.20
C GLY A 168 -4.01 -42.37 -0.92
N VAL A 169 -3.54 -42.02 -2.12
CA VAL A 169 -3.41 -42.94 -3.27
C VAL A 169 -1.96 -43.38 -3.54
N GLY A 170 -1.03 -43.05 -2.63
CA GLY A 170 0.35 -43.58 -2.62
C GLY A 170 1.43 -42.66 -3.19
N TYR A 171 1.16 -41.35 -3.38
CA TYR A 171 2.23 -40.38 -3.62
C TYR A 171 2.91 -40.02 -2.31
N GLU A 172 4.21 -40.27 -2.18
CA GLU A 172 4.90 -40.15 -0.90
C GLU A 172 6.01 -39.09 -0.90
N ALA A 173 6.24 -38.51 0.28
CA ALA A 173 7.40 -37.72 0.65
C ALA A 173 7.77 -36.62 -0.38
N HIS A 174 9.05 -36.57 -0.77
CA HIS A 174 9.62 -35.49 -1.59
C HIS A 174 9.01 -35.40 -2.99
N GLU A 175 8.56 -36.52 -3.58
CA GLU A 175 8.01 -36.49 -4.94
C GLU A 175 6.63 -35.82 -4.99
N LEU A 176 5.81 -36.01 -3.95
CA LEU A 176 4.53 -35.31 -3.80
C LEU A 176 4.75 -33.79 -3.65
N GLU A 177 5.68 -33.39 -2.79
CA GLU A 177 6.01 -31.97 -2.57
C GLU A 177 6.50 -31.30 -3.86
N VAL A 178 7.42 -31.94 -4.58
CA VAL A 178 7.93 -31.44 -5.86
C VAL A 178 6.80 -31.36 -6.90
N TYR A 179 5.89 -32.33 -6.92
CA TYR A 179 4.74 -32.32 -7.83
C TYR A 179 3.77 -31.16 -7.54
N LEU A 180 3.44 -30.92 -6.27
CA LEU A 180 2.55 -29.82 -5.86
C LEU A 180 3.16 -28.44 -6.15
N VAL A 181 4.48 -28.28 -5.93
CA VAL A 181 5.18 -27.03 -6.28
C VAL A 181 5.15 -26.78 -7.79
N ARG A 182 5.30 -27.82 -8.61
CA ARG A 182 5.20 -27.71 -10.07
C ARG A 182 3.78 -27.35 -10.53
N LEU A 183 2.76 -27.94 -9.91
CA LEU A 183 1.37 -27.58 -10.18
C LEU A 183 1.10 -26.11 -9.82
N LEU A 184 1.58 -25.65 -8.67
CA LEU A 184 1.45 -24.25 -8.27
C LEU A 184 2.14 -23.31 -9.25
N PHE A 185 3.33 -23.68 -9.74
CA PHE A 185 4.03 -22.91 -10.77
C PHE A 185 3.27 -22.90 -12.10
N ALA A 186 2.70 -24.04 -12.52
CA ALA A 186 1.91 -24.12 -13.74
C ALA A 186 0.64 -23.26 -13.67
N LEU A 187 -0.08 -23.31 -12.54
CA LEU A 187 -1.25 -22.45 -12.29
C LEU A 187 -0.86 -20.97 -12.32
N PHE A 188 0.22 -20.59 -11.64
CA PHE A 188 0.72 -19.21 -11.66
C PHE A 188 1.16 -18.78 -13.06
N ALA A 189 1.85 -19.63 -13.80
CA ALA A 189 2.32 -19.35 -15.15
C ALA A 189 1.15 -19.15 -16.12
N ASP A 190 0.09 -19.94 -15.97
CA ASP A 190 -1.12 -19.81 -16.77
C ASP A 190 -1.88 -18.51 -16.44
N ASP A 191 -1.95 -18.14 -15.17
CA ASP A 191 -2.60 -16.92 -14.69
C ASP A 191 -1.80 -15.64 -14.91
N THR A 192 -0.49 -15.73 -15.17
CA THR A 192 0.34 -14.54 -15.43
C THR A 192 0.63 -14.35 -16.91
N GLY A 193 0.23 -15.30 -17.76
CA GLY A 193 0.55 -15.27 -19.20
C GLY A 193 2.00 -15.64 -19.50
N ILE A 194 2.67 -16.36 -18.58
CA ILE A 194 3.96 -17.02 -18.88
C ILE A 194 3.70 -18.16 -19.88
N PHE A 195 2.62 -18.92 -19.67
CA PHE A 195 2.07 -19.78 -20.71
C PHE A 195 1.19 -18.93 -21.63
N MET A 196 1.42 -19.05 -22.93
CA MET A 196 0.75 -18.26 -23.95
C MET A 196 0.00 -19.19 -24.92
N PRO A 197 -1.29 -18.91 -25.20
CA PRO A 197 -2.11 -17.83 -24.62
C PRO A 197 -2.41 -18.04 -23.12
N ARG A 198 -2.70 -16.96 -22.39
CA ARG A 198 -3.17 -17.05 -20.98
C ARG A 198 -4.36 -18.01 -20.91
N GLY A 199 -4.37 -18.93 -19.94
CA GLY A 199 -5.39 -19.98 -19.81
C GLY A 199 -5.08 -21.26 -20.61
N SER A 200 -3.95 -21.30 -21.33
CA SER A 200 -3.53 -22.48 -22.10
C SER A 200 -3.37 -23.76 -21.28
N PHE A 201 -2.99 -23.68 -20.00
CA PHE A 201 -2.86 -24.86 -19.15
C PHE A 201 -4.23 -25.37 -18.70
N GLU A 202 -5.14 -24.49 -18.30
CA GLU A 202 -6.54 -24.86 -18.07
C GLU A 202 -7.18 -25.47 -19.32
N ASP A 203 -7.02 -24.82 -20.48
CA ASP A 203 -7.54 -25.30 -21.76
C ASP A 203 -6.96 -26.66 -22.13
N TYR A 204 -5.68 -26.88 -21.86
CA TYR A 204 -5.03 -28.16 -22.08
C TYR A 204 -5.67 -29.26 -21.24
N ILE A 205 -5.86 -29.04 -19.93
CA ILE A 205 -6.55 -30.01 -19.07
C ILE A 205 -7.96 -30.28 -19.62
N ARG A 206 -8.76 -29.23 -19.87
CA ARG A 206 -10.15 -29.39 -20.31
C ARG A 206 -10.30 -30.07 -21.67
N SER A 207 -9.42 -29.78 -22.62
CA SER A 207 -9.54 -30.27 -24.00
C SER A 207 -8.73 -31.52 -24.29
N ARG A 208 -7.72 -31.81 -23.46
CA ARG A 208 -6.78 -32.91 -23.69
C ARG A 208 -6.79 -33.96 -22.61
N THR A 209 -7.56 -33.88 -21.52
CA THR A 209 -7.72 -35.00 -20.56
C THR A 209 -9.15 -35.53 -20.55
N SER A 210 -9.33 -36.80 -20.22
CA SER A 210 -10.64 -37.42 -20.03
C SER A 210 -11.37 -36.79 -18.84
N GLU A 211 -12.70 -36.71 -18.93
CA GLU A 211 -13.56 -36.15 -17.89
C GLU A 211 -13.48 -36.91 -16.56
N ASP A 212 -13.20 -38.23 -16.63
CA ASP A 212 -13.01 -39.09 -15.46
C ASP A 212 -11.59 -39.00 -14.85
N GLY A 213 -10.70 -38.19 -15.44
CA GLY A 213 -9.33 -37.99 -14.96
C GLY A 213 -8.39 -39.18 -15.15
N SER A 214 -8.82 -40.26 -15.81
CA SER A 214 -8.06 -41.52 -15.96
C SER A 214 -6.72 -41.36 -16.67
N ASP A 215 -6.55 -40.33 -17.50
CA ASP A 215 -5.35 -40.05 -18.28
C ASP A 215 -4.62 -38.76 -17.86
N LEU A 216 -5.07 -38.09 -16.78
CA LEU A 216 -4.50 -36.82 -16.34
C LEU A 216 -3.03 -36.97 -15.95
N ALA A 217 -2.72 -37.98 -15.13
CA ALA A 217 -1.36 -38.20 -14.63
C ALA A 217 -0.36 -38.50 -15.76
N SER A 218 -0.74 -39.29 -16.76
CA SER A 218 0.15 -39.63 -17.88
C SER A 218 0.38 -38.43 -18.81
N LYS A 219 -0.59 -37.53 -18.94
CA LYS A 219 -0.49 -36.30 -19.74
C LYS A 219 0.24 -35.16 -19.03
N MET A 220 0.26 -35.19 -17.69
CA MET A 220 1.02 -34.26 -16.86
C MET A 220 2.43 -34.74 -16.51
N ALA A 221 2.76 -36.00 -16.83
CA ALA A 221 4.07 -36.56 -16.58
C ALA A 221 5.13 -35.86 -17.45
N VAL A 222 6.08 -35.20 -16.79
CA VAL A 222 7.28 -34.69 -17.46
C VAL A 222 8.25 -35.85 -17.57
N ASN A 223 8.55 -36.32 -18.78
CA ASN A 223 9.67 -37.24 -19.00
C ASN A 223 10.93 -36.58 -18.45
N ARG A 224 11.52 -37.18 -17.41
CA ARG A 224 12.88 -36.81 -17.02
C ARG A 224 13.80 -37.20 -18.18
N PRO A 225 14.64 -36.30 -18.71
CA PRO A 225 15.71 -36.70 -19.61
C PRO A 225 16.68 -37.67 -18.91
#